data_AF-A0A091C242-F1
#
_entry.id   AF-A0A091C242-F1
#
_cell.length_a   1.000
_cell.length_b   1.000
_cell.length_c   1.000
_cell.angle_alpha   90.00
_cell.angle_beta   90.00
_cell.angle_gamma   90.00
#
_symmetry.space_group_name_H-M   'P 1'
#
loop_
_entity.id
_entity.type
_entity.pdbx_description
1 polymer ?
#
loop_
_entity_poly.entity_id
_entity_poly.type
_entity_poly.pdbx_seq_one_letter_code
_entity_poly.pdbx_strand_id
1 'polypeptide(L)'
;MTLQLLYEHFPDKLVICYEKNTKELAEFYENKGCPIYCIDSFSVLIKDIVPMVSGSKLVFCDNYFAFLARTTLVPDANVVQLWHANGAIKLFGLEAKYTKNVTKKDRDRYMEVYHKFTHYVVSSRKMANVFAKNYHQTINKLPFGYLPTDLFLIKNGYEMLGNNLKSIFQLIKKLPCMFQLIVNINQKFPWIFFL
;
A
#
# COMPACT_ATOMS: atom_id res chain seq x y z
N MET A 1 2.99 -6.32 8.19
CA MET A 1 3.26 -7.60 7.48
C MET A 1 3.73 -7.39 6.05
N THR A 2 3.04 -6.58 5.24
CA THR A 2 3.54 -6.19 3.91
C THR A 2 4.95 -5.62 3.97
N LEU A 3 5.17 -4.70 4.92
CA LEU A 3 6.48 -4.12 5.20
C LEU A 3 7.57 -5.16 5.51
N GLN A 4 7.24 -6.23 6.23
CA GLN A 4 8.20 -7.29 6.57
C GLN A 4 8.66 -8.04 5.31
N LEU A 5 7.72 -8.41 4.45
CA LEU A 5 8.03 -9.13 3.21
C LEU A 5 8.76 -8.22 2.21
N LEU A 6 8.45 -6.93 2.17
CA LEU A 6 9.23 -5.96 1.39
C LEU A 6 10.67 -5.89 1.89
N TYR A 7 10.86 -5.81 3.21
CA TYR A 7 12.19 -5.77 3.81
C TYR A 7 12.99 -7.07 3.57
N GLU A 8 12.36 -8.24 3.70
CA GLU A 8 13.04 -9.53 3.50
C GLU A 8 13.56 -9.73 2.07
N HIS A 9 12.93 -9.11 1.07
CA HIS A 9 13.27 -9.31 -0.34
C HIS A 9 13.97 -8.11 -0.99
N PHE A 10 13.79 -6.90 -0.45
CA PHE A 10 14.35 -5.66 -0.98
C PHE A 10 14.96 -4.76 0.11
N PRO A 11 15.80 -5.29 1.02
CA PRO A 11 16.30 -4.53 2.16
C PRO A 11 17.08 -3.28 1.73
N ASP A 12 17.92 -3.39 0.69
CA ASP A 12 18.79 -2.30 0.22
C ASP A 12 18.05 -1.24 -0.61
N LYS A 13 16.77 -1.46 -0.91
CA LYS A 13 15.95 -0.57 -1.74
C LYS A 13 14.76 0.01 -0.98
N LEU A 14 14.49 -0.45 0.23
CA LEU A 14 13.31 -0.04 0.99
C LEU A 14 13.60 1.23 1.78
N VAL A 15 12.70 2.21 1.67
CA VAL A 15 12.64 3.39 2.53
C VAL A 15 11.28 3.43 3.19
N ILE A 16 11.24 3.66 4.50
CA ILE A 16 10.01 3.66 5.29
C ILE A 16 9.68 5.09 5.70
N CYS A 17 8.56 5.61 5.25
CA CYS A 17 7.99 6.83 5.80
C CYS A 17 6.90 6.45 6.80
N TYR A 18 6.91 7.03 8.00
CA TYR A 18 6.03 6.59 9.09
C TYR A 18 5.36 7.77 9.82
N GLU A 19 4.16 7.53 10.35
CA GLU A 19 3.49 8.41 11.31
C GLU A 19 3.93 8.07 12.75
N LYS A 20 3.91 9.04 13.67
CA LYS A 20 4.40 8.89 15.06
C LYS A 20 3.81 7.70 15.82
N ASN A 21 2.56 7.33 15.53
CA ASN A 21 1.88 6.17 16.11
C ASN A 21 2.47 4.80 15.68
N THR A 22 3.29 4.77 14.64
CA THR A 22 3.95 3.56 14.11
C THR A 22 5.48 3.61 14.27
N LYS A 23 5.98 4.57 15.07
CA LYS A 23 7.39 4.82 15.29
C LYS A 23 8.18 3.58 15.73
N GLU A 24 7.66 2.82 16.70
CA GLU A 24 8.34 1.61 17.20
C GLU A 24 8.59 0.58 16.09
N LEU A 25 7.65 0.43 15.16
CA LEU A 25 7.80 -0.47 14.02
C LEU A 25 8.85 0.04 13.04
N ALA A 26 8.91 1.36 12.80
CA ALA A 26 9.92 1.96 11.94
C ALA A 26 11.32 1.81 12.54
N GLU A 27 11.50 2.12 13.83
CA GLU A 27 12.78 1.96 14.55
C GLU A 27 13.26 0.50 14.55
N PHE A 28 12.34 -0.48 14.58
CA PHE A 28 12.69 -1.89 14.42
C PHE A 28 13.40 -2.20 13.08
N TYR A 29 13.00 -1.56 11.98
CA TYR A 29 13.66 -1.73 10.67
C TYR A 29 14.88 -0.82 10.51
N GLU A 30 14.88 0.35 11.14
CA GLU A 30 16.05 1.23 11.21
C GLU A 30 17.25 0.53 11.86
N ASN A 31 17.01 -0.17 12.98
CA ASN A 31 18.02 -1.00 13.65
C ASN A 31 18.57 -2.14 12.77
N LYS A 32 17.93 -2.44 11.64
CA LYS A 32 18.39 -3.41 10.66
C LYS A 32 18.97 -2.77 9.39
N GLY A 33 19.16 -1.45 9.39
CA GLY A 33 19.78 -0.69 8.30
C GLY A 33 18.81 -0.08 7.29
N CYS A 34 17.48 -0.13 7.53
CA CYS A 34 16.51 0.49 6.65
C CYS A 34 16.39 2.01 6.93
N PRO A 35 16.51 2.90 5.93
CA PRO A 35 16.25 4.33 6.12
C PRO A 35 14.79 4.59 6.52
N ILE A 36 14.58 5.44 7.53
CA ILE A 36 13.24 5.85 8.00
C ILE A 36 13.04 7.36 8.03
N TYR A 37 11.83 7.83 7.74
CA TYR A 37 11.46 9.25 7.72
C TYR A 37 10.10 9.50 8.38
N CYS A 38 10.03 10.42 9.33
CA CYS A 38 8.78 10.73 10.02
C CYS A 38 7.91 11.71 9.21
N ILE A 39 6.73 11.27 8.77
CA ILE A 39 5.76 12.05 7.99
C ILE A 39 5.21 13.24 8.80
N ASP A 40 5.04 13.07 10.11
CA ASP A 40 4.51 14.12 11.00
C ASP A 40 5.49 15.27 11.25
N SER A 41 6.76 15.12 10.86
CA SER A 41 7.73 16.20 10.92
C SER A 41 7.62 17.04 9.65
N PHE A 42 7.02 18.23 9.76
CA PHE A 42 6.78 19.09 8.60
C PHE A 42 8.06 19.41 7.80
N SER A 43 9.19 19.64 8.48
CA SER A 43 10.47 19.88 7.79
C SER A 43 10.92 18.66 7.01
N VAL A 44 10.79 17.46 7.58
CA VAL A 44 11.18 16.19 6.94
C VAL A 44 10.24 15.88 5.78
N LEU A 45 8.94 16.10 5.97
CA LEU A 45 7.93 15.90 4.94
C LEU A 45 8.24 16.71 3.67
N ILE A 46 8.52 18.00 3.83
CA ILE A 46 8.72 18.89 2.69
C ILE A 46 10.13 18.77 2.08
N LYS A 47 11.18 18.62 2.91
CA LYS A 47 12.56 18.61 2.42
C LYS A 47 13.02 17.24 1.94
N ASP A 48 12.52 16.17 2.54
CA ASP A 48 13.00 14.82 2.28
C ASP A 48 11.91 13.99 1.59
N ILE A 49 10.76 13.79 2.23
CA ILE A 49 9.74 12.82 1.77
C ILE A 49 9.13 13.23 0.43
N VAL A 50 8.68 14.48 0.29
CA VAL A 50 8.04 14.95 -0.96
C VAL A 50 9.00 14.85 -2.16
N PRO A 51 10.25 15.33 -2.11
CA PRO A 51 11.22 15.14 -3.19
C PRO A 51 11.51 13.67 -3.51
N MET A 52 11.68 12.83 -2.48
CA MET A 52 11.91 11.40 -2.68
C MET A 52 10.74 10.72 -3.38
N VAL A 53 9.52 10.91 -2.87
CA VAL A 53 8.28 10.35 -3.45
C VAL A 53 8.05 10.87 -4.88
N SER A 54 8.31 12.16 -5.13
CA SER A 54 8.23 12.78 -6.46
C SER A 54 9.10 12.07 -7.50
N GLY A 55 10.35 11.74 -7.14
CA GLY A 55 11.29 11.02 -8.00
C GLY A 55 11.12 9.50 -8.05
N SER A 56 10.15 8.95 -7.30
CA SER A 56 9.99 7.51 -7.11
C SER A 56 9.17 6.87 -8.22
N LYS A 57 9.62 5.70 -8.66
CA LYS A 57 8.88 4.89 -9.65
C LYS A 57 7.97 3.83 -9.03
N LEU A 58 8.15 3.53 -7.73
CA LEU A 58 7.29 2.63 -6.97
C LEU A 58 7.08 3.15 -5.55
N VAL A 59 5.81 3.37 -5.19
CA VAL A 59 5.39 3.84 -3.87
C VAL A 59 4.24 2.97 -3.39
N PHE A 60 4.39 2.37 -2.21
CA PHE A 60 3.34 1.66 -1.50
C PHE A 60 2.70 2.61 -0.51
N CYS A 61 1.37 2.64 -0.50
CA CYS A 61 0.61 3.44 0.46
C CYS A 61 -0.32 2.51 1.23
N ASP A 62 -0.14 2.45 2.53
CA ASP A 62 -0.95 1.61 3.42
C ASP A 62 -2.21 2.38 3.91
N ASN A 63 -2.14 3.71 3.86
CA ASN A 63 -3.22 4.61 4.26
C ASN A 63 -3.43 5.74 3.23
N TYR A 64 -4.28 6.71 3.60
CA TYR A 64 -4.47 7.96 2.88
C TYR A 64 -3.43 8.99 3.33
N PHE A 65 -2.65 9.52 2.38
CA PHE A 65 -1.64 10.55 2.64
C PHE A 65 -1.96 11.85 1.92
N ALA A 66 -2.32 12.90 2.68
CA ALA A 66 -2.79 14.17 2.14
C ALA A 66 -1.76 14.89 1.25
N PHE A 67 -0.47 14.73 1.52
CA PHE A 67 0.59 15.42 0.78
C PHE A 67 0.66 14.98 -0.70
N LEU A 68 0.22 13.75 -1.01
CA LEU A 68 0.19 13.21 -2.37
C LEU A 68 -0.64 14.06 -3.34
N ALA A 69 -1.65 14.78 -2.84
CA ALA A 69 -2.51 15.65 -3.66
C ALA A 69 -1.68 16.64 -4.50
N ARG A 70 -0.62 17.19 -3.89
CA ARG A 70 0.22 18.23 -4.49
C ARG A 70 1.61 17.73 -4.90
N THR A 71 1.87 16.44 -4.72
CA THR A 71 3.09 15.81 -5.23
C THR A 71 2.96 15.54 -6.73
N THR A 72 3.87 16.10 -7.51
CA THR A 72 4.05 15.72 -8.92
C THR A 72 4.93 14.47 -8.94
N LEU A 73 4.45 13.40 -9.55
CA LEU A 73 5.20 12.14 -9.67
C LEU A 73 5.80 12.06 -11.07
N VAL A 74 6.90 11.31 -11.22
CA VAL A 74 7.45 10.99 -12.54
C VAL A 74 6.42 10.22 -13.41
N PRO A 75 6.44 10.37 -14.76
CA PRO A 75 5.40 9.81 -15.64
C PRO A 75 5.13 8.31 -15.51
N ASP A 76 6.13 7.52 -15.14
CA ASP A 76 6.03 6.06 -14.99
C ASP A 76 5.93 5.60 -13.53
N ALA A 77 5.54 6.50 -12.61
CA ALA A 77 5.39 6.17 -11.21
C ALA A 77 4.21 5.23 -10.97
N ASN A 78 4.46 4.13 -10.26
CA ASN A 78 3.44 3.22 -9.77
C ASN A 78 3.18 3.50 -8.29
N VAL A 79 2.04 4.11 -7.99
CA VAL A 79 1.54 4.25 -6.62
C VAL A 79 0.53 3.14 -6.36
N VAL A 80 0.85 2.25 -5.42
CA VAL A 80 0.11 1.03 -5.09
C VAL A 80 -0.57 1.23 -3.74
N GLN A 81 -1.91 1.30 -3.75
CA GLN A 81 -2.67 1.31 -2.51
C GLN A 81 -2.81 -0.10 -1.94
N LEU A 82 -2.27 -0.28 -0.74
CA LEU A 82 -2.36 -1.47 0.09
C LEU A 82 -3.60 -1.34 0.98
N TRP A 83 -4.70 -1.98 0.61
CA TRP A 83 -5.92 -1.86 1.41
C TRP A 83 -5.93 -2.85 2.58
N HIS A 84 -6.20 -2.35 3.79
CA HIS A 84 -6.21 -3.16 5.02
C HIS A 84 -7.57 -3.74 5.41
N ALA A 85 -8.68 -3.30 4.82
CA ALA A 85 -10.01 -3.74 5.26
C ALA A 85 -10.62 -4.80 4.33
N ASN A 86 -10.89 -5.98 4.90
CA ASN A 86 -11.69 -7.02 4.28
C ASN A 86 -13.17 -6.63 4.29
N GLY A 87 -13.58 -5.75 3.37
CA GLY A 87 -15.00 -5.55 3.06
C GLY A 87 -15.37 -4.14 2.64
N ALA A 88 -16.07 -4.05 1.50
CA ALA A 88 -16.90 -2.92 1.10
C ALA A 88 -18.12 -2.69 2.05
N ILE A 89 -18.06 -3.22 3.27
CA ILE A 89 -19.10 -3.12 4.31
C ILE A 89 -19.10 -1.71 4.93
N LYS A 90 -17.94 -1.04 4.95
CA LYS A 90 -17.84 0.38 5.32
C LYS A 90 -17.80 1.24 4.06
N LEU A 91 -18.58 2.32 4.05
CA LEU A 91 -18.47 3.36 3.04
C LEU A 91 -17.11 4.05 3.18
N PHE A 92 -16.34 4.12 2.09
CA PHE A 92 -15.01 4.72 2.05
C PHE A 92 -14.87 5.60 0.79
N GLY A 93 -13.79 6.38 0.70
CA GLY A 93 -13.60 7.28 -0.44
C GLY A 93 -14.65 8.38 -0.44
N LEU A 94 -15.18 8.72 -1.62
CA LEU A 94 -16.22 9.73 -1.75
C LEU A 94 -17.56 9.35 -1.11
N GLU A 95 -17.86 8.07 -0.96
CA GLU A 95 -19.13 7.60 -0.36
C GLU A 95 -19.08 7.60 1.19
N ALA A 96 -17.92 7.85 1.80
CA ALA A 96 -17.75 7.77 3.25
C ALA A 96 -18.60 8.80 4.01
N LYS A 97 -19.04 8.48 5.24
CA LYS A 97 -19.79 9.45 6.06
C LYS A 97 -18.98 10.73 6.34
N TYR A 98 -17.66 10.61 6.47
CA TYR A 98 -16.78 11.75 6.73
C TYR A 98 -16.67 12.70 5.54
N THR A 99 -16.99 12.31 4.30
CA THR A 99 -16.95 13.19 3.12
C THR A 99 -18.26 13.95 2.87
N LYS A 100 -19.34 13.63 3.61
CA LYS A 100 -20.66 14.26 3.39
C LYS A 100 -20.70 15.74 3.76
N ASN A 101 -19.91 16.15 4.76
CA ASN A 101 -19.90 17.52 5.29
C ASN A 101 -18.54 18.23 5.09
N VAL A 102 -17.67 17.74 4.19
CA VAL A 102 -16.36 18.38 3.97
C VAL A 102 -16.47 19.57 3.04
N THR A 103 -15.54 20.50 3.21
CA THR A 103 -15.43 21.66 2.32
C THR A 103 -15.14 21.21 0.88
N LYS A 104 -15.49 22.05 -0.10
CA LYS A 104 -15.15 21.79 -1.51
C LYS A 104 -13.64 21.54 -1.67
N LYS A 105 -12.81 22.33 -0.97
CA LYS A 105 -11.35 22.20 -0.98
C LYS A 105 -10.87 20.84 -0.48
N ASP A 106 -11.46 20.30 0.57
CA ASP A 106 -11.11 18.97 1.08
C ASP A 106 -11.53 17.87 0.11
N ARG A 107 -12.71 17.99 -0.50
CA ARG A 107 -13.16 17.06 -1.54
C ARG A 107 -12.19 17.05 -2.73
N ASP A 108 -11.80 18.23 -3.21
CA ASP A 108 -10.86 18.38 -4.32
C ASP A 108 -9.50 17.74 -3.96
N ARG A 109 -9.01 17.97 -2.74
CA ARG A 109 -7.79 17.33 -2.22
C ARG A 109 -7.91 15.79 -2.16
N TYR A 110 -9.03 15.25 -1.70
CA TYR A 110 -9.24 13.80 -1.69
C TYR A 110 -9.19 13.23 -3.11
N MET A 111 -9.83 13.88 -4.06
CA MET A 111 -9.79 13.48 -5.47
C MET A 111 -8.38 13.56 -6.04
N GLU A 112 -7.64 14.63 -5.74
CA GLU A 112 -6.23 14.78 -6.13
C GLU A 112 -5.38 13.61 -5.61
N VAL A 113 -5.53 13.19 -4.34
CA VAL A 113 -4.83 12.01 -3.81
C VAL A 113 -5.28 10.74 -4.50
N TYR A 114 -6.60 10.51 -4.64
CA TYR A 114 -7.10 9.27 -5.23
C TYR A 114 -6.61 9.10 -6.67
N HIS A 115 -6.53 10.17 -7.45
CA HIS A 115 -5.97 10.16 -8.80
C HIS A 115 -4.47 9.85 -8.87
N LYS A 116 -3.73 9.88 -7.76
CA LYS A 116 -2.33 9.42 -7.73
C LYS A 116 -2.22 7.91 -7.69
N PHE A 117 -3.23 7.20 -7.20
CA PHE A 117 -3.19 5.75 -7.08
C PHE A 117 -3.38 5.08 -8.43
N THR A 118 -2.31 4.43 -8.89
CA THR A 118 -2.29 3.69 -10.17
C THR A 118 -2.83 2.27 -10.02
N HIS A 119 -2.57 1.65 -8.87
CA HIS A 119 -2.86 0.26 -8.59
C HIS A 119 -3.53 0.09 -7.24
N TYR A 120 -4.44 -0.88 -7.16
CA TYR A 120 -5.04 -1.27 -5.89
C TYR A 120 -4.90 -2.78 -5.70
N VAL A 121 -4.42 -3.15 -4.51
CA VAL A 121 -4.47 -4.52 -4.03
C VAL A 121 -5.90 -4.84 -3.60
N VAL A 122 -6.51 -5.81 -4.27
CA VAL A 122 -7.90 -6.18 -4.08
C VAL A 122 -8.06 -7.68 -3.83
N SER A 123 -8.97 -8.03 -2.92
CA SER A 123 -9.26 -9.43 -2.60
C SER A 123 -10.35 -10.07 -3.48
N SER A 124 -11.09 -9.26 -4.25
CA SER A 124 -12.14 -9.78 -5.16
C SER A 124 -12.48 -8.80 -6.28
N ARG A 125 -13.06 -9.32 -7.38
CA ARG A 125 -13.61 -8.50 -8.47
C ARG A 125 -14.68 -7.53 -7.98
N LYS A 126 -15.51 -7.95 -7.02
CA LYS A 126 -16.56 -7.10 -6.44
C LYS A 126 -15.97 -5.89 -5.72
N MET A 127 -14.95 -6.11 -4.88
CA MET A 127 -14.22 -5.04 -4.21
C MET A 127 -13.59 -4.07 -5.22
N ALA A 128 -12.98 -4.61 -6.27
CA ALA A 128 -12.35 -3.80 -7.30
C ALA A 128 -13.35 -2.88 -8.04
N ASN A 129 -14.60 -3.33 -8.22
CA ASN A 129 -15.65 -2.52 -8.82
C ASN A 129 -16.13 -1.42 -7.86
N VAL A 130 -16.20 -1.70 -6.56
CA VAL A 130 -16.51 -0.68 -5.55
C VAL A 130 -15.44 0.40 -5.52
N PHE A 131 -14.16 0.03 -5.58
CA PHE A 131 -13.06 1.00 -5.65
C PHE A 131 -13.12 1.87 -6.91
N ALA A 132 -13.27 1.26 -8.09
CA ALA A 132 -13.38 2.01 -9.34
C ALA A 132 -14.57 3.00 -9.31
N LYS A 133 -15.70 2.59 -8.73
CA LYS A 133 -16.88 3.45 -8.55
C LYS A 133 -16.61 4.58 -7.56
N ASN A 134 -16.09 4.28 -6.36
CA ASN A 134 -15.91 5.26 -5.29
C ASN A 134 -14.85 6.33 -5.59
N TYR A 135 -13.88 6.01 -6.44
CA TYR A 135 -12.82 6.92 -6.83
C TYR A 135 -13.00 7.53 -8.21
N HIS A 136 -14.05 7.15 -8.94
CA HIS A 136 -14.36 7.67 -10.27
C HIS A 136 -13.20 7.52 -11.27
N GLN A 137 -12.43 6.43 -11.17
CA GLN A 137 -11.26 6.20 -12.01
C GLN A 137 -11.08 4.72 -12.38
N THR A 138 -10.48 4.51 -13.55
CA THR A 138 -10.02 3.18 -13.98
C THR A 138 -8.68 2.90 -13.31
N ILE A 139 -8.63 1.81 -12.55
CA ILE A 139 -7.49 1.44 -11.73
C ILE A 139 -7.01 0.06 -12.14
N ASN A 140 -5.69 -0.13 -12.19
CA ASN A 140 -5.11 -1.45 -12.37
C ASN A 140 -5.32 -2.30 -11.11
N LYS A 141 -6.06 -3.39 -11.28
CA LYS A 141 -6.46 -4.28 -10.20
C LYS A 141 -5.35 -5.31 -9.99
N LEU A 142 -4.92 -5.46 -8.75
CA LEU A 142 -3.96 -6.46 -8.32
C LEU A 142 -4.72 -7.48 -7.46
N PRO A 143 -5.22 -8.59 -8.04
CA PRO A 143 -6.12 -9.53 -7.38
C PRO A 143 -5.36 -10.48 -6.44
N PHE A 144 -4.62 -9.89 -5.50
CA PHE A 144 -3.65 -10.54 -4.63
C PHE A 144 -4.22 -10.93 -3.26
N GLY A 145 -5.55 -10.83 -3.07
CA GLY A 145 -6.14 -11.21 -1.81
C GLY A 145 -5.89 -10.17 -0.72
N TYR A 146 -5.89 -10.64 0.53
CA TYR A 146 -5.54 -9.83 1.69
C TYR A 146 -4.07 -10.11 2.02
N LEU A 147 -3.17 -9.15 1.81
CA LEU A 147 -1.73 -9.39 1.98
C LEU A 147 -1.35 -10.05 3.33
N PRO A 148 -2.02 -9.72 4.46
CA PRO A 148 -1.76 -10.42 5.72
C PRO A 148 -2.04 -11.94 5.72
N THR A 149 -2.80 -12.49 4.76
CA THR A 149 -2.96 -13.95 4.65
C THR A 149 -1.72 -14.67 4.12
N ASP A 150 -0.78 -13.96 3.50
CA ASP A 150 0.45 -14.56 2.97
C ASP A 150 1.29 -15.22 4.08
N LEU A 151 1.13 -14.81 5.36
CA LEU A 151 1.81 -15.44 6.49
C LEU A 151 1.40 -16.91 6.68
N PHE A 152 0.11 -17.23 6.46
CA PHE A 152 -0.37 -18.61 6.53
C PHE A 152 0.17 -19.48 5.38
N LEU A 153 0.66 -18.85 4.32
CA LEU A 153 1.27 -19.52 3.16
C LEU A 153 2.79 -19.68 3.31
N ILE A 154 3.48 -18.80 4.05
CA ILE A 154 4.96 -18.72 4.13
C ILE A 154 5.53 -19.39 5.40
N LYS A 155 5.04 -19.03 6.59
CA LYS A 155 5.33 -19.80 7.80
C LYS A 155 4.45 -21.04 7.75
N ASN A 156 4.87 -22.18 8.28
CA ASN A 156 4.08 -23.43 8.34
C ASN A 156 2.76 -23.33 9.15
N GLY A 157 2.06 -22.19 9.16
CA GLY A 157 0.72 -21.97 9.68
C GLY A 157 -0.34 -22.89 9.06
N TYR A 158 -0.01 -23.59 7.97
CA TYR A 158 -0.74 -24.78 7.51
C TYR A 158 -1.02 -25.78 8.64
N GLU A 159 -0.08 -26.00 9.57
CA GLU A 159 -0.23 -27.01 10.62
C GLU A 159 -1.29 -26.63 11.65
N MET A 160 -1.51 -25.33 11.88
CA MET A 160 -2.52 -24.81 12.81
C MET A 160 -3.92 -24.67 12.19
N LEU A 161 -4.06 -24.87 10.88
CA LEU A 161 -5.33 -24.74 10.17
C LEU A 161 -6.10 -26.08 10.16
N GLY A 162 -7.40 -26.04 10.43
CA GLY A 162 -8.27 -27.21 10.32
C GLY A 162 -8.29 -27.81 8.92
N ASN A 163 -8.58 -29.12 8.80
CA ASN A 163 -8.43 -29.89 7.56
C ASN A 163 -9.21 -29.32 6.35
N ASN A 164 -10.36 -28.66 6.57
CA ASN A 164 -11.13 -28.00 5.50
C ASN A 164 -10.47 -26.74 4.94
N LEU A 165 -9.65 -26.03 5.73
CA LEU A 165 -8.92 -24.86 5.27
C LEU A 165 -7.63 -25.28 4.55
N LYS A 166 -6.98 -26.36 5.01
CA LYS A 166 -5.76 -26.90 4.37
C LYS A 166 -5.95 -27.20 2.88
N SER A 167 -7.09 -27.76 2.47
CA SER A 167 -7.37 -28.06 1.05
C SER A 167 -7.54 -26.80 0.20
N ILE A 168 -8.19 -25.76 0.74
CA ILE A 168 -8.36 -24.45 0.08
C ILE A 168 -7.01 -23.74 -0.06
N PHE A 169 -6.15 -23.77 0.96
CA PHE A 169 -4.84 -23.13 0.94
C PHE A 169 -3.82 -23.89 0.07
N GLN A 170 -3.91 -25.22 -0.04
CA GLN A 170 -3.08 -26.01 -0.97
C GLN A 170 -3.31 -25.63 -2.44
N LEU A 171 -4.52 -25.22 -2.82
CA LEU A 171 -4.84 -24.69 -4.15
C LEU A 171 -4.21 -23.31 -4.42
N ILE A 172 -3.85 -22.57 -3.37
CA ILE A 172 -3.35 -21.18 -3.42
C ILE A 172 -1.81 -21.11 -3.35
N LYS A 173 -1.10 -22.25 -3.35
CA LYS A 173 0.38 -22.39 -3.37
C LYS A 173 1.11 -21.83 -4.62
N LYS A 174 0.57 -20.80 -5.27
CA LYS A 174 1.33 -19.96 -6.21
C LYS A 174 2.03 -18.86 -5.39
N LEU A 175 3.21 -18.43 -5.85
CA LEU A 175 4.12 -17.46 -5.22
C LEU A 175 3.40 -16.40 -4.35
N PRO A 176 3.99 -15.96 -3.20
CA PRO A 176 3.39 -14.94 -2.35
C PRO A 176 2.89 -13.77 -3.19
N CYS A 177 1.68 -13.29 -2.95
CA CYS A 177 1.01 -12.41 -3.92
C CYS A 177 1.76 -11.09 -4.13
N MET A 178 2.48 -10.64 -3.09
CA MET A 178 3.41 -9.51 -3.15
C MET A 178 4.66 -9.77 -3.99
N PHE A 179 5.14 -11.01 -4.02
CA PHE A 179 6.25 -11.41 -4.86
C PHE A 179 5.86 -11.33 -6.35
N GLN A 180 4.62 -11.70 -6.70
CA GLN A 180 4.12 -11.51 -8.07
C GLN A 180 3.99 -10.03 -8.47
N LEU A 181 3.58 -9.16 -7.52
CA LEU A 181 3.59 -7.72 -7.73
C LEU A 181 5.00 -7.23 -8.07
N ILE A 182 5.98 -7.61 -7.26
CA ILE A 182 7.34 -7.06 -7.40
C ILE A 182 8.08 -7.72 -8.57
N VAL A 183 7.89 -9.02 -8.84
CA VAL A 183 8.44 -9.70 -10.02
C VAL A 183 7.87 -9.13 -11.32
N ASN A 184 6.58 -8.77 -11.37
CA ASN A 184 6.01 -8.09 -12.54
C ASN A 184 6.50 -6.63 -12.69
N ILE A 185 6.94 -6.01 -11.60
CA ILE A 185 7.39 -4.60 -11.56
C ILE A 185 8.92 -4.48 -11.72
N ASN A 186 9.71 -5.53 -11.48
CA ASN A 186 11.14 -5.38 -11.27
C ASN A 186 11.99 -5.70 -12.52
N GLN A 187 12.55 -4.64 -13.13
CA GLN A 187 13.96 -4.59 -13.56
C GLN A 187 14.59 -3.16 -13.54
N LYS A 188 13.87 -2.07 -13.18
CA LYS A 188 14.35 -0.69 -13.45
C LYS A 188 14.35 0.34 -12.29
N PHE A 189 14.13 -0.06 -11.03
CA PHE A 189 13.85 0.91 -9.96
C PHE A 189 14.91 0.95 -8.83
N PRO A 190 15.41 2.15 -8.46
CA PRO A 190 16.45 2.30 -7.43
C PRO A 190 15.91 2.21 -6.00
N TRP A 191 14.69 2.69 -5.72
CA TRP A 191 14.11 2.75 -4.37
C TRP A 191 12.61 2.41 -4.36
N ILE A 192 12.16 1.79 -3.26
CA ILE A 192 10.78 1.41 -2.94
C ILE A 192 10.39 2.15 -1.67
N PHE A 193 9.35 2.98 -1.74
CA PHE A 193 8.86 3.73 -0.59
C PHE A 193 7.64 3.06 -0.01
N PHE A 194 7.64 2.84 1.30
CA PHE A 194 6.47 2.43 2.06
C PHE A 194 5.99 3.63 2.87
N LEU A 195 4.82 4.16 2.48
CA LEU A 195 4.09 5.19 3.20
C LEU A 195 3.04 4.52 4.09
#